data_AF-A0A355EZS6-F1
#
_entry.id   AF-A0A355EZS6-F1
#
_cell.length_a   1.000
_cell.length_b   1.000
_cell.length_c   1.000
_cell.angle_alpha   90.00
_cell.angle_beta   90.00
_cell.angle_gamma   90.00
#
_symmetry.space_group_name_H-M   'P 1'
#
loop_
_entity.id
_entity.type
_entity.pdbx_description
1 polymer ?
#
loop_
_entity_poly.entity_id
_entity_poly.type
_entity_poly.pdbx_seq_one_letter_code
_entity_poly.pdbx_strand_id
1 'polypeptide(L)'
;PFPPSFRQAARFGDKPEPAFPWFPRQRAFRAPAPGVGLAAPELAVVQESAAAGGGRRLRLRLASPRKARTVAVYVPAAAQLSSLTYGGQPVEIFSFGAYSVFQLAAFPTEGVTFDVELGAGAPQDWWVVDQTSGLPPGGEELQKARPAAATAFQDGDATLVSRKVRI
;
A
#
# COMPACT_ATOMS: atom_id res chain seq x y z
N PRO A 1 4.88 -12.44 23.33
CA PRO A 1 3.79 -11.69 24.02
C PRO A 1 3.91 -10.21 23.65
N PHE A 2 2.80 -9.46 23.56
CA PHE A 2 2.85 -8.02 23.26
C PHE A 2 3.42 -7.25 24.47
N PRO A 3 4.45 -6.40 24.31
CA PRO A 3 5.16 -5.81 25.46
C PRO A 3 4.26 -4.91 26.32
N PRO A 4 4.35 -4.98 27.67
CA PRO A 4 3.56 -4.13 28.56
C PRO A 4 3.76 -2.63 28.35
N SER A 5 4.98 -2.19 28.01
CA SER A 5 5.30 -0.78 27.75
C SER A 5 4.47 -0.19 26.61
N PHE A 6 4.24 -0.95 25.54
CA PHE A 6 3.36 -0.51 24.44
C PHE A 6 1.90 -0.39 24.89
N ARG A 7 1.42 -1.29 25.77
CA ARG A 7 0.06 -1.21 26.34
C ARG A 7 -0.13 0.02 27.24
N GLN A 8 0.94 0.53 27.84
CA GLN A 8 0.91 1.77 28.63
C GLN A 8 0.91 3.01 27.73
N ALA A 9 1.64 2.95 26.61
CA ALA A 9 1.75 4.07 25.68
C ALA A 9 0.50 4.29 24.80
N ALA A 10 -0.27 3.24 24.51
CA ALA A 10 -1.55 3.36 23.79
C ALA A 10 -2.53 2.23 24.13
N ARG A 11 -3.82 2.48 23.84
CA ARG A 11 -4.92 1.53 24.08
C ARG A 11 -4.97 0.45 23.00
N PHE A 12 -3.99 -0.43 22.99
CA PHE A 12 -3.98 -1.59 22.09
C PHE A 12 -5.04 -2.63 22.48
N GLY A 13 -5.67 -3.25 21.48
CA GLY A 13 -6.55 -4.39 21.69
C GLY A 13 -5.85 -5.60 22.32
N ASP A 14 -6.64 -6.55 22.83
CA ASP A 14 -6.10 -7.73 23.52
C ASP A 14 -5.54 -8.78 22.56
N LYS A 15 -6.05 -8.80 21.32
CA LYS A 15 -5.68 -9.79 20.29
C LYS A 15 -5.31 -9.07 18.99
N PRO A 16 -4.41 -9.65 18.17
CA PRO A 16 -4.16 -9.16 16.83
C PRO A 16 -5.41 -9.28 15.95
N GLU A 17 -5.67 -8.30 15.10
CA GLU A 17 -6.79 -8.27 14.18
C GLU A 17 -6.31 -7.90 12.77
N PRO A 18 -7.06 -8.25 11.70
CA PRO A 18 -6.76 -7.78 10.35
C PRO A 18 -6.54 -6.26 10.33
N ALA A 19 -5.36 -5.83 9.89
CA ALA A 19 -4.99 -4.41 9.88
C ALA A 19 -5.55 -3.68 8.65
N PHE A 20 -5.62 -4.37 7.52
CA PHE A 20 -5.95 -3.77 6.23
C PHE A 20 -6.97 -4.61 5.45
N PRO A 21 -7.95 -3.98 4.77
CA PRO A 21 -8.96 -4.71 3.99
C PRO A 21 -8.37 -5.37 2.73
N TRP A 22 -7.28 -4.85 2.18
CA TRP A 22 -6.57 -5.45 1.04
C TRP A 22 -5.59 -6.56 1.45
N PHE A 23 -5.32 -6.72 2.75
CA PHE A 23 -4.43 -7.75 3.24
C PHE A 23 -4.87 -8.34 4.59
N PRO A 24 -6.03 -9.03 4.63
CA PRO A 24 -6.67 -9.43 5.88
C PRO A 24 -5.91 -10.51 6.66
N ARG A 25 -4.98 -11.22 6.00
CA ARG A 25 -4.11 -12.21 6.67
C ARG A 25 -3.05 -11.56 7.56
N GLN A 26 -2.66 -10.32 7.27
CA GLN A 26 -1.76 -9.56 8.14
C GLN A 26 -2.55 -9.04 9.34
N ARG A 27 -2.26 -9.64 10.50
CA ARG A 27 -2.87 -9.28 11.77
C ARG A 27 -1.91 -8.42 12.59
N ALA A 28 -2.42 -7.35 13.19
CA ALA A 28 -1.65 -6.46 14.06
C ALA A 28 -2.45 -6.11 15.31
N PHE A 29 -1.75 -5.75 16.40
CA PHE A 29 -2.38 -5.08 17.52
C PHE A 29 -2.70 -3.64 17.10
N ARG A 30 -3.96 -3.23 17.27
CA ARG A 30 -4.46 -1.91 16.86
C ARG A 30 -4.77 -1.07 18.09
N ALA A 31 -4.48 0.22 18.00
CA ALA A 31 -4.88 1.22 18.98
C ALA A 31 -5.52 2.41 18.24
N PRO A 32 -6.47 3.13 18.87
CA PRO A 32 -6.96 4.40 18.32
C PRO A 32 -5.80 5.39 18.14
N ALA A 33 -5.80 6.09 17.01
CA ALA A 33 -4.83 7.14 16.69
C ALA A 33 -5.57 8.38 16.18
N PRO A 34 -5.08 9.60 16.46
CA PRO A 34 -5.62 10.82 15.86
C PRO A 34 -5.54 10.77 14.33
N GLY A 35 -6.55 11.33 13.64
CA GLY A 35 -6.49 11.51 12.21
C GLY A 35 -5.47 12.59 11.84
N VAL A 36 -4.48 12.25 10.98
CA VAL A 36 -3.34 13.13 10.67
C VAL A 36 -3.39 13.82 9.29
N GLY A 37 -4.52 13.77 8.58
CA GLY A 37 -4.73 14.56 7.35
C GLY A 37 -3.68 14.40 6.25
N LEU A 38 -2.94 13.29 6.25
CA LEU A 38 -1.82 13.06 5.33
C LEU A 38 -2.31 12.93 3.89
N ALA A 39 -1.60 13.55 2.95
CA ALA A 39 -1.87 13.40 1.53
C ALA A 39 -1.74 11.92 1.12
N ALA A 40 -2.74 11.41 0.41
CA ALA A 40 -2.75 10.02 -0.03
C ALA A 40 -2.03 9.85 -1.38
N PRO A 41 -1.56 8.64 -1.72
CA PRO A 41 -1.02 8.38 -3.04
C PRO A 41 -2.10 8.51 -4.11
N GLU A 42 -1.66 8.84 -5.32
CA GLU A 42 -2.50 9.13 -6.46
C GLU A 42 -2.22 8.14 -7.57
N LEU A 43 -3.28 7.54 -8.12
CA LEU A 43 -3.23 6.69 -9.29
C LEU A 43 -4.28 7.22 -10.28
N ALA A 44 -3.88 7.49 -11.51
CA ALA A 44 -4.76 8.04 -12.53
C ALA A 44 -4.59 7.31 -13.85
N VAL A 45 -5.70 7.07 -14.55
CA VAL A 45 -5.68 6.61 -15.95
C VAL A 45 -5.33 7.81 -16.83
N VAL A 46 -4.19 7.75 -17.51
CA VAL A 46 -3.77 8.79 -18.47
C VAL A 46 -4.07 8.42 -19.91
N GLN A 47 -4.22 7.12 -20.19
CA GLN A 47 -4.67 6.62 -21.48
C GLN A 47 -5.39 5.29 -21.28
N GLU A 48 -6.44 5.07 -22.07
CA GLU A 48 -7.19 3.82 -22.09
C GLU A 48 -7.47 3.42 -23.54
N SER A 49 -7.32 2.13 -23.83
CA SER A 49 -7.73 1.53 -25.09
C SER A 49 -8.27 0.12 -24.86
N ALA A 50 -9.05 -0.38 -25.82
CA ALA A 50 -9.56 -1.74 -25.78
C ALA A 50 -8.41 -2.74 -25.94
N ALA A 51 -8.44 -3.82 -25.16
CA ALA A 51 -7.62 -5.00 -25.38
C ALA A 51 -8.45 -6.11 -26.06
N ALA A 52 -7.78 -7.15 -26.52
CA ALA A 52 -8.46 -8.32 -27.09
C ALA A 52 -9.42 -8.94 -26.06
N GLY A 53 -10.52 -9.55 -26.55
CA GLY A 53 -11.48 -10.25 -25.68
C GLY A 53 -12.32 -9.35 -24.77
N GLY A 54 -12.38 -8.03 -25.01
CA GLY A 54 -13.17 -7.10 -24.21
C GLY A 54 -12.46 -6.59 -22.94
N GLY A 55 -11.15 -6.83 -22.84
CA GLY A 55 -10.30 -6.28 -21.80
C GLY A 55 -9.91 -4.82 -22.05
N ARG A 56 -9.04 -4.30 -21.20
CA ARG A 56 -8.53 -2.92 -21.26
C ARG A 56 -7.01 -2.89 -21.25
N ARG A 57 -6.41 -2.01 -22.04
CA ARG A 57 -5.01 -1.61 -21.91
C ARG A 57 -4.99 -0.18 -21.37
N LEU A 58 -4.35 0.01 -20.21
CA LEU A 58 -4.30 1.31 -19.55
C LEU A 58 -2.87 1.77 -19.42
N ARG A 59 -2.65 3.07 -19.63
CA ARG A 59 -1.47 3.75 -19.15
C ARG A 59 -1.84 4.47 -17.86
N LEU A 60 -1.16 4.15 -16.78
CA LEU A 60 -1.46 4.62 -15.43
C LEU A 60 -0.33 5.49 -14.90
N ARG A 61 -0.69 6.62 -14.30
CA ARG A 61 0.22 7.54 -13.61
C ARG A 61 0.10 7.34 -12.12
N LEU A 62 1.20 7.00 -11.45
CA LEU A 62 1.29 6.82 -10.01
C LEU A 62 2.20 7.87 -9.40
N ALA A 63 1.72 8.55 -8.35
CA ALA A 63 2.47 9.54 -7.61
C ALA A 63 2.24 9.40 -6.10
N SER A 64 3.24 9.80 -5.31
CA SER A 64 3.16 9.87 -3.86
C SER A 64 3.53 11.29 -3.43
N PRO A 65 2.56 12.16 -3.10
CA PRO A 65 2.84 13.51 -2.59
C PRO A 65 3.73 13.52 -1.35
N ARG A 66 3.71 12.43 -0.57
CA ARG A 66 4.52 12.26 0.65
C ARG A 66 5.98 11.85 0.39
N LYS A 67 6.39 11.74 -0.88
CA LYS A 67 7.75 11.27 -1.28
C LYS A 67 8.11 9.91 -0.64
N ALA A 68 7.16 8.99 -0.60
CA ALA A 68 7.35 7.64 -0.11
C ALA A 68 8.44 6.91 -0.89
N ARG A 69 9.21 6.06 -0.19
CA ARG A 69 10.25 5.22 -0.81
C ARG A 69 9.69 3.92 -1.38
N THR A 70 8.53 3.52 -0.88
CA THR A 70 7.85 2.30 -1.28
C THR A 70 6.40 2.64 -1.60
N VAL A 71 5.93 2.19 -2.75
CA VAL A 71 4.51 2.23 -3.12
C VAL A 71 4.09 0.85 -3.59
N ALA A 72 2.95 0.38 -3.10
CA ALA A 72 2.33 -0.87 -3.49
C ALA A 72 0.93 -0.61 -4.06
N VAL A 73 0.57 -1.38 -5.08
CA VAL A 73 -0.77 -1.35 -5.67
C VAL A 73 -1.36 -2.75 -5.60
N TYR A 74 -2.58 -2.83 -5.06
CA TYR A 74 -3.35 -4.06 -4.93
C TYR A 74 -4.50 -4.00 -5.93
N VAL A 75 -4.38 -4.85 -6.95
CA VAL A 75 -5.33 -5.01 -8.04
C VAL A 75 -6.22 -6.20 -7.74
N PRO A 76 -7.55 -6.07 -7.66
CA PRO A 76 -8.43 -7.21 -7.44
C PRO A 76 -8.20 -8.30 -8.49
N ALA A 77 -8.23 -9.57 -8.08
CA ALA A 77 -8.07 -10.70 -9.01
C ALA A 77 -9.12 -10.70 -10.13
N ALA A 78 -10.30 -10.13 -9.86
CA ALA A 78 -11.36 -9.90 -10.84
C ALA A 78 -10.93 -8.99 -12.02
N ALA A 79 -9.85 -8.22 -11.88
CA ALA A 79 -9.29 -7.40 -12.95
C ALA A 79 -8.61 -8.22 -14.03
N GLN A 80 -8.21 -9.44 -13.69
CA GLN A 80 -7.45 -10.32 -14.57
C GLN A 80 -6.22 -9.60 -15.13
N LEU A 81 -5.40 -9.02 -14.25
CA LEU A 81 -4.15 -8.35 -14.62
C LEU A 81 -3.21 -9.36 -15.28
N SER A 82 -3.01 -9.22 -16.59
CA SER A 82 -2.20 -10.14 -17.40
C SER A 82 -0.80 -9.61 -17.69
N SER A 83 -0.62 -8.28 -17.69
CA SER A 83 0.65 -7.63 -17.95
C SER A 83 0.77 -6.33 -17.17
N LEU A 84 1.97 -6.06 -16.67
CA LEU A 84 2.36 -4.76 -16.12
C LEU A 84 3.80 -4.47 -16.53
N THR A 85 4.02 -3.31 -17.14
CA THR A 85 5.34 -2.88 -17.58
C THR A 85 5.66 -1.45 -17.15
N TYR A 86 6.92 -1.22 -16.79
CA TYR A 86 7.48 0.10 -16.47
C TYR A 86 8.69 0.34 -17.37
N GLY A 87 8.65 1.41 -18.17
CA GLY A 87 9.70 1.66 -19.17
C GLY A 87 9.86 0.51 -20.18
N GLY A 88 8.76 -0.20 -20.49
CA GLY A 88 8.76 -1.37 -21.36
C GLY A 88 9.31 -2.67 -20.73
N GLN A 89 9.76 -2.62 -19.47
CA GLN A 89 10.22 -3.81 -18.75
C GLN A 89 9.10 -4.40 -17.91
N PRO A 90 8.90 -5.73 -17.90
CA PRO A 90 7.96 -6.38 -17.01
C PRO A 90 8.25 -6.07 -15.55
N VAL A 91 7.21 -5.82 -14.78
CA VAL A 91 7.28 -5.70 -13.32
C VAL A 91 6.77 -6.98 -12.69
N GLU A 92 7.44 -7.42 -11.64
CA GLU A 92 7.02 -8.61 -10.91
C GLU A 92 5.67 -8.39 -10.21
N ILE A 93 4.76 -9.34 -10.41
CA ILE A 93 3.42 -9.33 -9.83
C ILE A 93 3.31 -10.54 -8.89
N PHE A 94 3.01 -10.26 -7.63
CA PHE A 94 2.78 -11.26 -6.61
C PHE A 94 1.28 -11.51 -6.43
N SER A 95 0.90 -12.73 -6.08
CA SER A 95 -0.49 -13.03 -5.69
C SER A 95 -0.62 -13.04 -4.18
N PHE A 96 -1.49 -12.18 -3.64
CA PHE A 96 -1.82 -12.12 -2.22
C PHE A 96 -3.33 -12.24 -2.00
N GLY A 97 -3.79 -13.47 -1.81
CA GLY A 97 -5.21 -13.75 -1.58
C GLY A 97 -6.05 -13.35 -2.79
N ALA A 98 -6.95 -12.37 -2.61
CA ALA A 98 -7.84 -11.89 -3.66
C ALA A 98 -7.24 -10.76 -4.54
N TYR A 99 -5.94 -10.49 -4.40
CA TYR A 99 -5.27 -9.40 -5.10
C TYR A 99 -4.01 -9.86 -5.82
N SER A 100 -3.80 -9.32 -7.02
CA SER A 100 -2.48 -9.20 -7.65
C SER A 100 -1.81 -7.93 -7.11
N VAL A 101 -0.57 -8.03 -6.71
CA VAL A 101 0.16 -6.96 -6.02
C VAL A 101 1.49 -6.74 -6.72
N PHE A 102 1.80 -5.48 -6.97
CA PHE A 102 3.15 -5.08 -7.34
C PHE A 102 3.61 -3.97 -6.41
N GLN A 103 4.90 -3.97 -6.13
CA GLN A 103 5.55 -3.01 -5.25
C GLN A 103 6.75 -2.41 -5.95
N LEU A 104 6.86 -1.09 -5.88
CA LEU A 104 8.00 -0.35 -6.36
C LEU A 104 8.83 0.08 -5.15
N ALA A 105 9.94 -0.61 -4.93
CA ALA A 105 10.99 -0.16 -4.02
C ALA A 105 11.81 0.94 -4.70
N ALA A 106 12.29 1.91 -3.92
CA ALA A 106 12.96 3.11 -4.44
C ALA A 106 12.07 3.91 -5.41
N PHE A 107 10.83 4.15 -5.00
CA PHE A 107 9.85 4.91 -5.78
C PHE A 107 10.36 6.34 -6.08
N PRO A 108 10.45 6.74 -7.37
CA PRO A 108 10.89 8.08 -7.75
C PRO A 108 10.00 9.18 -7.18
N THR A 109 10.59 10.29 -6.76
CA THR A 109 9.87 11.41 -6.13
C THR A 109 8.88 12.10 -7.06
N GLU A 110 9.19 12.09 -8.35
CA GLU A 110 8.34 12.57 -9.42
C GLU A 110 7.21 11.59 -9.73
N GLY A 111 7.24 10.36 -9.23
CA GLY A 111 6.31 9.28 -9.53
C GLY A 111 6.64 8.54 -10.83
N VAL A 112 5.89 7.49 -11.16
CA VAL A 112 6.10 6.70 -12.40
C VAL A 112 4.86 6.61 -13.28
N THR A 113 5.06 6.16 -14.52
CA THR A 113 3.99 5.76 -15.44
C THR A 113 4.22 4.32 -15.83
N PHE A 114 3.18 3.49 -15.79
CA PHE A 114 3.24 2.10 -16.20
C PHE A 114 2.08 1.75 -17.13
N ASP A 115 2.31 0.77 -18.00
CA ASP A 115 1.34 0.23 -18.92
C ASP A 115 0.83 -1.11 -18.37
N VAL A 116 -0.50 -1.29 -18.31
CA VAL A 116 -1.15 -2.50 -17.80
C VAL A 116 -2.13 -3.08 -18.80
N GLU A 117 -2.31 -4.39 -18.74
CA GLU A 117 -3.36 -5.11 -19.45
C GLU A 117 -4.27 -5.85 -18.48
N LEU A 118 -5.57 -5.63 -18.64
CA LEU A 118 -6.63 -6.20 -17.83
C LEU A 118 -7.53 -7.05 -18.73
N GLY A 119 -7.84 -8.27 -18.32
CA GLY A 119 -8.87 -9.09 -18.98
C GLY A 119 -10.29 -8.56 -18.75
N ALA A 120 -10.51 -7.79 -17.68
CA ALA A 120 -11.82 -7.23 -17.36
C ALA A 120 -12.04 -5.83 -17.98
N GLY A 121 -13.18 -5.68 -18.67
CA GLY A 121 -13.63 -4.42 -19.26
C GLY A 121 -14.26 -3.42 -18.27
N ALA A 122 -14.80 -3.90 -17.15
CA ALA A 122 -15.50 -3.04 -16.19
C ALA A 122 -14.52 -2.34 -15.22
N PRO A 123 -14.76 -1.05 -14.87
CA PRO A 123 -13.98 -0.36 -13.86
C PRO A 123 -14.05 -1.01 -12.47
N GLN A 124 -12.94 -0.99 -11.76
CA GLN A 124 -12.75 -1.69 -10.49
C GLN A 124 -12.02 -0.85 -9.46
N ASP A 125 -12.28 -1.16 -8.19
CA ASP A 125 -11.66 -0.46 -7.09
C ASP A 125 -10.32 -1.10 -6.73
N TRP A 126 -9.23 -0.37 -6.94
CA TRP A 126 -7.87 -0.76 -6.59
C TRP A 126 -7.43 -0.07 -5.30
N TRP A 127 -6.52 -0.67 -4.55
CA TRP A 127 -5.86 0.01 -3.44
C TRP A 127 -4.46 0.44 -3.81
N VAL A 128 -4.13 1.68 -3.48
CA VAL A 128 -2.79 2.25 -3.63
C VAL A 128 -2.30 2.61 -2.25
N VAL A 129 -1.11 2.14 -1.89
CA VAL A 129 -0.54 2.33 -0.56
C VAL A 129 0.87 2.86 -0.71
N ASP A 130 1.19 3.97 -0.06
CA ASP A 130 2.54 4.50 0.03
C ASP A 130 3.07 4.39 1.46
N GLN A 131 4.39 4.26 1.59
CA GLN A 131 5.07 4.07 2.86
C GLN A 131 6.23 5.05 3.02
N THR A 132 6.19 5.80 4.11
CA THR A 132 7.29 6.66 4.58
C THR A 132 7.86 6.09 5.87
N SER A 133 9.16 6.29 6.09
CA SER A 133 9.81 5.93 7.35
C SER A 133 9.35 6.81 8.50
N GLY A 134 9.36 6.25 9.71
CA GLY A 134 8.90 6.90 10.93
C GLY A 134 7.40 6.71 11.19
N LEU A 135 7.02 6.96 12.44
CA LEU A 135 5.62 7.03 12.85
C LEU A 135 5.00 8.38 12.47
N PRO A 136 3.68 8.46 12.26
CA PRO A 136 3.02 9.74 12.04
C PRO A 136 3.09 10.62 13.31
N PRO A 137 2.82 11.94 13.19
CA PRO A 137 2.73 12.82 14.35
C PRO A 137 1.85 12.22 15.46
N GLY A 138 2.35 12.19 16.69
CA GLY A 138 1.68 11.55 17.84
C GLY A 138 2.14 10.10 18.11
N GLY A 139 3.05 9.55 17.30
CA GLY A 139 3.63 8.22 17.50
C GLY A 139 4.83 8.18 18.46
N GLU A 140 5.34 9.31 18.93
CA GLU A 140 6.60 9.42 19.67
C GLU A 140 6.60 8.61 20.97
N GLU A 141 5.45 8.51 21.65
CA GLU A 141 5.31 7.70 22.86
C GLU A 141 5.45 6.19 22.58
N LEU A 142 5.06 5.73 21.38
CA LEU A 142 5.28 4.35 20.96
C LEU A 142 6.76 4.07 20.69
N GLN A 143 7.50 5.05 20.15
CA GLN A 143 8.94 4.93 19.99
C GLN A 143 9.66 4.85 21.34
N LYS A 144 9.30 5.71 22.29
CA LYS A 144 9.84 5.68 23.67
C LYS A 144 9.49 4.41 24.43
N ALA A 145 8.34 3.81 24.14
CA ALA A 145 7.91 2.56 24.76
C ALA A 145 8.70 1.33 24.29
N ARG A 146 9.52 1.44 23.24
CA ARG A 146 10.36 0.34 22.76
C ARG A 146 11.34 -0.10 23.87
N PRO A 147 11.36 -1.39 24.26
CA PRO A 147 12.33 -1.87 25.24
C PRO A 147 13.76 -1.61 24.78
N ALA A 148 14.68 -1.31 25.72
CA ALA A 148 16.07 -0.97 25.39
C ALA A 148 16.83 -2.06 24.61
N ALA A 149 16.44 -3.34 24.79
CA ALA A 149 17.01 -4.47 24.08
C ALA A 149 16.34 -4.76 22.72
N ALA A 150 15.37 -3.95 22.29
CA ALA A 150 14.64 -4.13 21.04
C ALA A 150 15.03 -3.05 20.03
N THR A 151 15.30 -3.46 18.79
CA THR A 151 15.52 -2.56 17.65
C THR A 151 14.44 -2.75 16.60
N ALA A 152 14.32 -1.78 15.71
CA ALA A 152 13.46 -1.88 14.54
C ALA A 152 14.02 -2.93 13.55
N PHE A 153 13.14 -3.66 12.85
CA PHE A 153 13.52 -4.69 11.88
C PHE A 153 12.84 -4.40 10.53
N GLN A 154 13.54 -4.69 9.42
CA GLN A 154 13.13 -4.36 8.05
C GLN A 154 12.78 -2.86 7.91
N ASP A 155 11.53 -2.54 7.58
CA ASP A 155 11.07 -1.16 7.40
C ASP A 155 10.98 -0.38 8.72
N GLY A 156 10.99 -1.09 9.84
CA GLY A 156 10.94 -0.51 11.17
C GLY A 156 9.65 0.25 11.44
N ASP A 157 9.78 1.45 12.00
CA ASP A 157 8.64 2.35 12.17
C ASP A 157 8.27 2.93 10.81
N ALA A 158 7.01 2.76 10.42
CA ALA A 158 6.52 3.16 9.11
C ALA A 158 5.14 3.79 9.20
N THR A 159 4.91 4.78 8.34
CA THR A 159 3.61 5.42 8.13
C THR A 159 3.07 5.01 6.78
N LEU A 160 2.03 4.18 6.79
CA LEU A 160 1.31 3.77 5.60
C LEU A 160 0.10 4.69 5.39
N VAL A 161 -0.07 5.20 4.17
CA VAL A 161 -1.29 5.87 3.75
C VAL A 161 -1.84 5.14 2.52
N SER A 162 -3.13 4.87 2.56
CA SER A 162 -3.81 4.11 1.51
C SER A 162 -4.97 4.90 0.92
N ARG A 163 -5.19 4.74 -0.37
CA ARG A 163 -6.40 5.22 -1.06
C ARG A 163 -6.98 4.11 -1.91
N LYS A 164 -8.31 4.02 -1.89
CA LYS A 164 -9.05 3.25 -2.89
C LYS A 164 -9.31 4.14 -4.10
N VAL A 165 -8.96 3.67 -5.28
CA VAL A 165 -9.11 4.39 -6.55
C VAL A 165 -9.89 3.52 -7.51
N ARG A 166 -10.85 4.12 -8.23
CA ARG A 166 -11.59 3.42 -9.28
C ARG A 166 -10.86 3.52 -10.61
N ILE A 167 -10.47 2.37 -11.16
CA ILE A 167 -9.67 2.19 -12.38
C ILE A 167 -10.48 1.46 -13.43
#